data_AF-A0A1F7CVH1-F1
#
_entry.id   AF-A0A1F7CVH1-F1
#
_cell.length_a   1.000
_cell.length_b   1.000
_cell.length_c   1.000
_cell.angle_alpha   90.00
_cell.angle_beta   90.00
_cell.angle_gamma   90.00
#
_symmetry.space_group_name_H-M   'P 1'
#
loop_
_entity.id
_entity.type
_entity.pdbx_description
1 polymer ?
#
loop_
_entity_poly.entity_id
_entity_poly.type
_entity_poly.pdbx_seq_one_letter_code
_entity_poly.pdbx_strand_id
1 'polypeptide(L)'
;MHKRFAWAVFATVIISLLPTSGLSAVPLPFPDMEQSWYGYRDSVSYLQKKGSISGYSDGLFHPKDTVNRAEFLKLVFRSRGTPEPVTGECFADVPADAWFAPFVCAAKRRGIIRGYDVGSRTLFKPEQPIVFAEAVKMAVLAYGSEISEGSGEYWYKPYVADLDRQHILRSSSYIPWAPISRERAADLIARFVRHTEDRIIANHSPGCGKTERNAATTLTVGGVERSYLLTKPARYESTTPAPLIIAFHGRTNSNEQVRKYFGLDRSADGYFIAYPAAISNAAYTSFSWSDPRDIAFFDVIVQEIAESTCIDMDRIFVAGHSLGAWFSNTVACVRGGVVRASATVGGSTTQKNCAGPSAALILNNPKDASSSHTAPAAMRDIRLQANACGGRSNSTDPEALSCMLYEDCPENPVVWCPHTIDTERDGTYYPHVWPKGAAEAMVKFFDGL
;
A
#
# COMPACT_ATOMS: atom_id res chain seq x y z
N MET A 1 -67.24 6.06 -52.03
CA MET A 1 -65.93 6.34 -52.66
C MET A 1 -64.83 5.69 -51.84
N HIS A 2 -64.03 4.87 -52.53
CA HIS A 2 -62.79 4.15 -52.19
C HIS A 2 -62.40 3.82 -50.72
N LYS A 3 -62.48 2.52 -50.39
CA LYS A 3 -61.70 1.88 -49.32
C LYS A 3 -60.24 1.74 -49.77
N ARG A 4 -59.27 2.26 -48.99
CA ARG A 4 -57.84 1.97 -49.14
C ARG A 4 -57.41 1.00 -48.05
N PHE A 5 -56.96 -0.18 -48.45
CA PHE A 5 -56.26 -1.16 -47.62
C PHE A 5 -54.82 -0.68 -47.39
N ALA A 6 -54.40 -0.56 -46.13
CA ALA A 6 -53.00 -0.41 -45.76
C ALA A 6 -52.54 -1.69 -45.07
N TRP A 7 -51.60 -2.39 -45.68
CA TRP A 7 -50.93 -3.55 -45.11
C TRP A 7 -49.84 -3.08 -44.14
N ALA A 8 -49.94 -3.43 -42.87
CA ALA A 8 -48.88 -3.22 -41.89
C ALA A 8 -47.92 -4.42 -41.91
N VAL A 9 -46.67 -4.20 -42.33
CA VAL A 9 -45.58 -5.18 -42.19
C VAL A 9 -44.97 -4.98 -40.81
N PHE A 10 -45.14 -5.95 -39.91
CA PHE A 10 -44.41 -6.01 -38.65
C PHE A 10 -43.02 -6.58 -38.91
N ALA A 11 -41.99 -5.73 -38.83
CA ALA A 11 -40.60 -6.16 -38.79
C ALA A 11 -40.24 -6.55 -37.34
N THR A 12 -40.10 -7.84 -37.08
CA THR A 12 -39.68 -8.35 -35.77
C THR A 12 -38.17 -8.16 -35.64
N VAL A 13 -37.75 -7.15 -34.86
CA VAL A 13 -36.34 -6.96 -34.48
C VAL A 13 -35.99 -8.00 -33.43
N ILE A 14 -35.26 -9.05 -33.82
CA ILE A 14 -34.65 -9.99 -32.88
C ILE A 14 -33.40 -9.31 -32.31
N ILE A 15 -33.53 -8.73 -31.12
CA ILE A 15 -32.38 -8.26 -30.34
C ILE A 15 -31.66 -9.51 -29.80
N SER A 16 -30.57 -9.90 -30.46
CA SER A 16 -29.65 -10.91 -29.92
C SER A 16 -28.96 -10.34 -28.68
N LEU A 17 -29.46 -10.67 -27.50
CA LEU A 17 -28.79 -10.47 -26.22
C LEU A 17 -27.55 -11.37 -26.18
N LEU A 18 -26.40 -10.86 -26.63
CA LEU A 18 -25.12 -11.46 -26.27
C LEU A 18 -24.94 -11.26 -24.75
N PRO A 19 -24.63 -12.31 -23.97
CA PRO A 19 -24.32 -12.14 -22.57
C PRO A 19 -23.06 -11.28 -22.46
N THR A 20 -23.21 -10.08 -21.90
CA THR A 20 -22.06 -9.30 -21.43
C THR A 20 -21.39 -10.13 -20.35
N SER A 21 -20.22 -10.69 -20.66
CA SER A 21 -19.34 -11.30 -19.67
C SER A 21 -18.81 -10.18 -18.77
N GLY A 22 -19.65 -9.69 -17.85
CA GLY A 22 -19.21 -8.84 -16.76
C GLY A 22 -18.29 -9.66 -15.87
N LEU A 23 -17.06 -9.20 -15.67
CA LEU A 23 -16.20 -9.72 -14.62
C LEU A 23 -16.99 -9.63 -13.31
N SER A 24 -17.31 -10.79 -12.73
CA SER A 24 -18.00 -10.86 -11.46
C SER A 24 -17.07 -10.27 -10.40
N ALA A 25 -17.53 -9.24 -9.68
CA ALA A 25 -16.73 -8.64 -8.62
C ALA A 25 -16.37 -9.72 -7.60
N VAL A 26 -15.08 -9.89 -7.29
CA VAL A 26 -14.62 -10.83 -6.28
C VAL A 26 -15.31 -10.46 -4.95
N PRO A 27 -16.07 -11.36 -4.32
CA PRO A 27 -16.79 -11.05 -3.09
C PRO A 27 -15.79 -10.72 -1.96
N LEU A 28 -16.14 -9.72 -1.15
CA LEU A 28 -15.33 -9.34 0.02
C LEU A 28 -15.30 -10.50 1.03
N PRO A 29 -14.16 -10.74 1.72
CA PRO A 29 -14.11 -11.74 2.81
C PRO A 29 -15.04 -11.39 3.96
N PHE A 30 -15.18 -10.10 4.27
CA PHE A 30 -16.09 -9.54 5.27
C PHE A 30 -16.65 -8.20 4.78
N PRO A 31 -17.87 -7.82 5.19
CA PRO A 31 -18.54 -6.60 4.71
C PRO A 31 -17.77 -5.30 4.99
N ASP A 32 -17.07 -5.22 6.13
CA ASP A 32 -16.35 -4.04 6.61
C ASP A 32 -14.93 -3.90 6.04
N MET A 33 -14.54 -4.76 5.09
CA MET A 33 -13.24 -4.71 4.43
C MET A 33 -13.26 -4.01 3.06
N GLU A 34 -14.35 -3.35 2.68
CA GLU A 34 -14.47 -2.66 1.38
C GLU A 34 -13.33 -1.65 1.13
N GLN A 35 -12.92 -0.94 2.17
CA GLN A 35 -11.86 0.08 2.11
C GLN A 35 -10.45 -0.48 2.36
N SER A 36 -10.33 -1.77 2.68
CA SER A 36 -9.04 -2.44 2.88
C SER A 36 -8.33 -2.66 1.55
N TRP A 37 -7.00 -2.54 1.59
CA TRP A 37 -6.14 -2.91 0.47
C TRP A 37 -6.49 -4.31 -0.05
N TYR A 38 -6.55 -4.49 -1.37
CA TYR A 38 -6.97 -5.76 -1.96
C TYR A 38 -6.06 -6.92 -1.55
N GLY A 39 -4.76 -6.68 -1.37
CA GLY A 39 -3.83 -7.70 -0.87
C GLY A 39 -4.15 -8.15 0.56
N TYR A 40 -4.62 -7.25 1.42
CA TYR A 40 -5.08 -7.63 2.76
C TYR A 40 -6.37 -8.43 2.71
N ARG A 41 -7.30 -8.07 1.80
CA ARG A 41 -8.51 -8.87 1.55
C ARG A 41 -8.17 -10.28 1.09
N ASP A 42 -7.23 -10.43 0.17
CA ASP A 42 -6.74 -11.73 -0.31
C ASP A 42 -6.09 -12.55 0.82
N SER A 43 -5.21 -11.95 1.62
CA SER A 43 -4.60 -12.59 2.79
C SER A 43 -5.65 -13.08 3.81
N VAL A 44 -6.67 -12.27 4.08
CA VAL A 44 -7.77 -12.66 4.97
C VAL A 44 -8.60 -13.79 4.37
N SER A 45 -8.98 -13.70 3.09
CA SER A 45 -9.69 -14.78 2.39
C SER A 45 -8.91 -16.09 2.40
N TYR A 46 -7.59 -16.04 2.21
CA TYR A 46 -6.70 -17.20 2.26
C TYR A 46 -6.71 -17.86 3.64
N LEU A 47 -6.51 -17.09 4.71
CA LEU A 47 -6.50 -17.61 6.08
C LEU A 47 -7.89 -18.08 6.53
N GLN A 48 -8.96 -17.48 6.03
CA GLN A 48 -10.33 -17.90 6.31
C GLN A 48 -10.63 -19.27 5.69
N LYS A 49 -10.22 -19.49 4.43
CA LYS A 49 -10.33 -20.81 3.76
C LYS A 49 -9.54 -21.90 4.49
N LYS A 50 -8.44 -21.55 5.14
CA LYS A 50 -7.66 -22.45 6.02
C LYS A 50 -8.27 -22.66 7.42
N GLY A 51 -9.33 -21.93 7.79
CA GLY A 51 -9.94 -22.01 9.12
C GLY A 51 -9.11 -21.36 10.24
N SER A 52 -8.11 -20.56 9.86
CA SER A 52 -7.12 -19.96 10.77
C SER A 52 -7.59 -18.63 11.35
N ILE A 53 -8.45 -17.90 10.63
CA ILE A 53 -9.04 -16.63 11.05
C ILE A 53 -10.55 -16.63 10.83
N SER A 54 -11.27 -15.88 11.66
CA SER A 54 -12.71 -15.65 11.56
C SER A 54 -13.04 -14.19 11.88
N GLY A 55 -14.26 -13.77 11.51
CA GLY A 55 -14.84 -12.54 12.03
C GLY A 55 -15.21 -12.67 13.50
N TYR A 56 -15.65 -11.56 14.09
CA TYR A 56 -16.19 -11.49 15.44
C TYR A 56 -17.69 -11.88 15.44
N SER A 57 -18.28 -11.96 16.64
CA SER A 57 -19.67 -12.39 16.83
C SER A 57 -20.70 -11.44 16.21
N ASP A 58 -20.31 -10.22 15.90
CA ASP A 58 -21.11 -9.22 15.17
C ASP A 58 -21.11 -9.42 13.65
N GLY A 59 -20.37 -10.41 13.14
CA GLY A 59 -20.24 -10.71 11.72
C GLY A 59 -19.21 -9.85 10.98
N LEU A 60 -18.45 -9.01 11.69
CA LEU A 60 -17.45 -8.10 11.12
C LEU A 60 -16.03 -8.60 11.34
N PHE A 61 -15.08 -8.04 10.58
CA PHE A 61 -13.66 -8.35 10.73
C PHE A 61 -12.92 -7.38 11.65
N HIS A 62 -13.30 -6.10 11.66
CA HIS A 62 -12.58 -4.97 12.29
C HIS A 62 -11.15 -4.80 11.78
N PRO A 63 -10.94 -4.53 10.47
CA PRO A 63 -9.62 -4.56 9.85
C PRO A 63 -8.61 -3.55 10.43
N LYS A 64 -9.11 -2.41 10.93
CA LYS A 64 -8.29 -1.30 11.43
C LYS A 64 -8.02 -1.37 12.93
N ASP A 65 -8.72 -2.23 13.66
CA ASP A 65 -8.53 -2.39 15.09
C ASP A 65 -7.17 -3.03 15.38
N THR A 66 -6.55 -2.60 16.48
CA THR A 66 -5.29 -3.18 16.95
C THR A 66 -5.54 -4.55 17.54
N VAL A 67 -4.66 -5.50 17.24
CA VAL A 67 -4.73 -6.86 17.80
C VAL A 67 -3.94 -6.91 19.10
N ASN A 68 -4.45 -7.63 20.10
CA ASN A 68 -3.70 -7.88 21.32
C ASN A 68 -2.72 -9.07 21.17
N ARG A 69 -1.80 -9.23 22.13
CA ARG A 69 -0.79 -10.30 22.08
C ARG A 69 -1.39 -11.71 22.07
N ALA A 70 -2.49 -11.93 22.79
CA ALA A 70 -3.17 -13.22 22.84
C ALA A 70 -3.84 -13.59 21.51
N GLU A 71 -4.54 -12.65 20.89
CA GLU A 71 -5.20 -12.80 19.59
C GLU A 71 -4.19 -13.08 18.48
N PHE A 72 -3.05 -12.39 18.49
CA PHE A 72 -1.98 -12.62 17.52
C PHE A 72 -1.40 -14.03 17.63
N LEU A 73 -1.10 -14.52 18.84
CA LEU A 73 -0.62 -15.90 19.02
C LEU A 73 -1.67 -16.93 18.61
N LYS A 74 -2.95 -16.70 18.91
CA LYS A 74 -4.02 -17.57 18.40
C LYS A 74 -3.99 -17.66 16.88
N LEU A 75 -3.80 -16.53 16.18
CA LEU A 75 -3.67 -16.51 14.72
C LEU A 75 -2.44 -17.30 14.22
N VAL A 76 -1.27 -17.09 14.85
CA VAL A 76 -0.03 -17.82 14.53
C VAL A 76 -0.19 -19.33 14.69
N PHE A 77 -0.80 -19.79 15.79
CA PHE A 77 -0.94 -21.22 16.04
C PHE A 77 -2.03 -21.87 15.17
N ARG A 78 -3.18 -21.20 15.00
CA ARG A 78 -4.26 -21.72 14.13
C ARG A 78 -3.90 -21.73 12.64
N SER A 79 -2.92 -20.94 12.21
CA SER A 79 -2.38 -21.03 10.85
C SER A 79 -1.43 -22.20 10.64
N ARG A 80 -0.92 -22.79 11.72
CA ARG A 80 0.02 -23.93 11.70
C ARG A 80 -0.61 -25.26 12.09
N GLY A 81 -1.83 -25.28 12.62
CA GLY A 81 -2.55 -26.49 12.98
C GLY A 81 -3.34 -26.38 14.29
N THR A 82 -3.58 -27.54 14.91
CA THR A 82 -4.44 -27.67 16.10
C THR A 82 -3.73 -27.13 17.36
N PRO A 83 -4.47 -26.43 18.27
CA PRO A 83 -3.93 -26.01 19.55
C PRO A 83 -3.38 -27.18 20.38
N GLU A 84 -2.26 -26.97 21.07
CA GLU A 84 -1.68 -27.95 21.99
C GLU A 84 -2.37 -27.92 23.37
N PRO A 85 -2.39 -29.04 24.10
CA PRO A 85 -2.89 -29.05 25.48
C PRO A 85 -2.05 -28.13 26.38
N VAL A 86 -2.74 -27.49 27.34
CA VAL A 86 -2.10 -26.72 28.41
C VAL A 86 -1.43 -27.70 29.37
N THR A 87 -0.11 -27.60 29.55
CA THR A 87 0.64 -28.46 30.47
C THR A 87 1.64 -27.62 31.27
N GLY A 88 1.72 -27.84 32.59
CA GLY A 88 2.68 -27.16 33.47
C GLY A 88 2.31 -25.71 33.82
N GLU A 89 3.20 -25.02 34.54
CA GLU A 89 3.01 -23.62 34.94
C GLU A 89 3.37 -22.64 33.80
N CYS A 90 2.36 -21.86 33.40
CA CYS A 90 2.44 -20.87 32.33
C CYS A 90 2.98 -19.52 32.83
N PHE A 91 2.48 -18.37 32.35
CA PHE A 91 2.78 -17.06 32.95
C PHE A 91 1.80 -16.76 34.09
N ALA A 92 2.22 -15.92 35.04
CA ALA A 92 1.43 -15.63 36.25
C ALA A 92 0.09 -14.94 35.97
N ASP A 93 -0.06 -14.31 34.81
CA ASP A 93 -1.26 -13.63 34.31
C ASP A 93 -2.02 -14.42 33.24
N VAL A 94 -1.78 -15.73 33.14
CA VAL A 94 -2.46 -16.63 32.20
C VAL A 94 -3.22 -17.70 32.98
N PRO A 95 -4.52 -17.49 33.28
CA PRO A 95 -5.38 -18.51 33.85
C PRO A 95 -5.45 -19.74 32.95
N ALA A 96 -5.47 -20.94 33.53
CA ALA A 96 -5.44 -22.19 32.76
C ALA A 96 -6.69 -22.42 31.89
N ASP A 97 -7.81 -21.81 32.27
CA ASP A 97 -9.11 -21.86 31.58
C ASP A 97 -9.32 -20.71 30.59
N ALA A 98 -8.38 -19.77 30.48
CA ALA A 98 -8.46 -18.70 29.50
C ALA A 98 -8.41 -19.23 28.07
N TRP A 99 -9.22 -18.67 27.17
CA TRP A 99 -9.30 -19.10 25.77
C TRP A 99 -7.96 -19.06 25.03
N PHE A 100 -7.04 -18.20 25.48
CA PHE A 100 -5.70 -18.05 24.92
C PHE A 100 -4.63 -18.95 25.56
N ALA A 101 -4.93 -19.58 26.70
CA ALA A 101 -3.95 -20.37 27.45
C ALA A 101 -3.27 -21.47 26.61
N PRO A 102 -3.98 -22.26 25.77
CA PRO A 102 -3.35 -23.26 24.91
C PRO A 102 -2.23 -22.69 24.02
N PHE A 103 -2.46 -21.50 23.45
CA PHE A 103 -1.51 -20.87 22.53
C PHE A 103 -0.32 -20.27 23.27
N VAL A 104 -0.61 -19.55 24.36
CA VAL A 104 0.43 -18.85 25.14
C VAL A 104 1.37 -19.85 25.80
N CYS A 105 0.84 -20.91 26.41
CA CYS A 105 1.67 -21.89 27.13
C CYS A 105 2.48 -22.75 26.15
N ALA A 106 1.94 -23.08 24.97
CA ALA A 106 2.70 -23.71 23.91
C ALA A 106 3.83 -22.80 23.40
N ALA A 107 3.55 -21.52 23.17
CA ALA A 107 4.55 -20.54 22.73
C ALA A 107 5.69 -20.39 23.76
N LYS A 108 5.37 -20.35 25.06
CA LYS A 108 6.36 -20.31 26.14
C LYS A 108 7.26 -21.55 26.13
N ARG A 109 6.66 -22.74 26.09
CA ARG A 109 7.38 -24.03 26.09
C ARG A 109 8.30 -24.19 24.88
N ARG A 110 7.88 -23.67 23.72
CA ARG A 110 8.66 -23.68 22.47
C ARG A 110 9.70 -22.54 22.38
N GLY A 111 9.82 -21.69 23.40
CA GLY A 111 10.77 -20.57 23.41
C GLY A 111 10.42 -19.40 22.49
N ILE A 112 9.20 -19.36 21.92
CA ILE A 112 8.73 -18.29 21.03
C ILE A 112 8.52 -16.99 21.81
N ILE A 113 8.06 -17.10 23.06
CA ILE A 113 7.83 -15.98 23.96
C ILE A 113 8.53 -16.19 25.31
N ARG A 114 9.11 -15.12 25.85
CA ARG A 114 9.75 -15.10 27.18
C ARG A 114 8.92 -14.37 28.24
N GLY A 115 7.97 -13.53 27.84
CA GLY A 115 7.23 -12.64 28.75
C GLY A 115 8.03 -11.38 29.12
N TYR A 116 7.42 -10.53 29.93
CA TYR A 116 8.04 -9.33 30.50
C TYR A 116 8.29 -9.53 31.98
N ASP A 117 9.51 -9.23 32.42
CA ASP A 117 9.83 -9.22 33.84
C ASP A 117 9.29 -7.93 34.48
N VAL A 118 8.35 -8.09 35.40
CA VAL A 118 7.71 -7.02 36.16
C VAL A 118 7.91 -7.33 37.65
N GLY A 119 8.94 -6.72 38.24
CA GLY A 119 9.39 -7.08 39.59
C GLY A 119 9.95 -8.50 39.61
N SER A 120 9.43 -9.35 40.51
CA SER A 120 9.82 -10.77 40.62
C SER A 120 8.98 -11.72 39.76
N ARG A 121 8.06 -11.20 38.92
CA ARG A 121 7.13 -12.00 38.12
C ARG A 121 7.39 -11.81 36.63
N THR A 122 7.28 -12.89 35.88
CA THR A 122 7.27 -12.85 34.41
C THR A 122 5.83 -12.94 33.91
N LEU A 123 5.39 -11.92 33.17
CA LEU A 123 4.01 -11.76 32.70
C LEU A 123 3.93 -11.84 31.17
N PHE A 124 2.83 -12.37 30.64
CA PHE A 124 2.59 -12.38 29.20
C PHE A 124 1.98 -11.08 28.66
N LYS A 125 1.10 -10.47 29.46
CA LYS A 125 0.25 -9.31 29.14
C LYS A 125 -0.70 -9.57 27.95
N PRO A 126 -1.68 -10.47 28.08
CA PRO A 126 -2.50 -10.95 26.96
C PRO A 126 -3.29 -9.84 26.24
N GLU A 127 -3.86 -8.91 27.01
CA GLU A 127 -4.72 -7.83 26.49
C GLU A 127 -3.94 -6.61 25.97
N GLN A 128 -2.62 -6.58 26.14
CA GLN A 128 -1.81 -5.47 25.64
C GLN A 128 -1.78 -5.53 24.09
N PRO A 129 -1.99 -4.40 23.39
CA PRO A 129 -1.77 -4.32 21.95
C PRO A 129 -0.37 -4.79 21.59
N ILE A 130 -0.27 -5.69 20.62
CA ILE A 130 1.01 -6.18 20.14
C ILE A 130 1.64 -5.18 19.18
N VAL A 131 2.92 -4.90 19.36
CA VAL A 131 3.69 -4.06 18.43
C VAL A 131 4.35 -4.90 17.34
N PHE A 132 4.68 -4.27 16.21
CA PHE A 132 5.15 -4.97 15.02
C PHE A 132 6.39 -5.86 15.27
N ALA A 133 7.38 -5.35 16.02
CA ALA A 133 8.59 -6.09 16.38
C ALA A 133 8.30 -7.38 17.15
N GLU A 134 7.31 -7.36 18.05
CA GLU A 134 6.90 -8.53 18.82
C GLU A 134 6.15 -9.53 17.94
N ALA A 135 5.27 -9.04 17.07
CA ALA A 135 4.54 -9.86 16.10
C ALA A 135 5.51 -10.60 15.16
N VAL A 136 6.52 -9.89 14.66
CA VAL A 136 7.59 -10.44 13.82
C VAL A 136 8.38 -11.52 14.56
N LYS A 137 8.89 -11.23 15.76
CA LYS A 137 9.61 -12.23 16.56
C LYS A 137 8.77 -13.50 16.78
N MET A 138 7.51 -13.33 17.20
CA MET A 138 6.61 -14.46 17.44
C MET A 138 6.40 -15.29 16.17
N ALA A 139 6.20 -14.64 15.02
CA ALA A 139 6.02 -15.33 13.75
C ALA A 139 7.31 -16.03 13.28
N VAL A 140 8.45 -15.34 13.26
CA VAL A 140 9.76 -15.90 12.85
C VAL A 140 10.10 -17.17 13.62
N LEU A 141 10.01 -17.10 14.96
CA LEU A 141 10.30 -18.25 15.81
C LEU A 141 9.25 -19.35 15.67
N ALA A 142 7.96 -19.00 15.54
CA ALA A 142 6.92 -19.99 15.32
C ALA A 142 7.10 -20.74 14.01
N TYR A 143 7.55 -20.06 12.95
CA TYR A 143 7.76 -20.64 11.61
C TYR A 143 9.11 -21.35 11.41
N GLY A 144 9.92 -21.44 12.47
CA GLY A 144 11.05 -22.37 12.55
C GLY A 144 12.43 -21.74 12.28
N SER A 145 12.52 -20.42 12.15
CA SER A 145 13.81 -19.73 12.12
C SER A 145 14.44 -19.74 13.52
N GLU A 146 15.68 -20.20 13.63
CA GLU A 146 16.48 -20.10 14.84
C GLU A 146 17.30 -18.80 14.79
N ILE A 147 16.84 -17.79 15.53
CA ILE A 147 17.45 -16.46 15.54
C ILE A 147 18.00 -16.15 16.93
N SER A 148 19.25 -15.70 16.99
CA SER A 148 19.81 -15.13 18.21
C SER A 148 19.30 -13.70 18.38
N GLU A 149 18.62 -13.46 19.50
CA GLU A 149 18.06 -12.14 19.83
C GLU A 149 19.17 -11.10 19.99
N GLY A 150 18.91 -9.88 19.51
CA GLY A 150 19.80 -8.75 19.74
C GLY A 150 19.75 -8.27 21.19
N SER A 151 20.46 -7.19 21.48
CA SER A 151 20.51 -6.59 22.82
C SER A 151 19.91 -5.18 22.87
N GLY A 152 19.47 -4.76 24.05
CA GLY A 152 19.00 -3.40 24.31
C GLY A 152 17.76 -3.02 23.50
N GLU A 153 17.66 -1.76 23.08
CA GLU A 153 16.53 -1.24 22.31
C GLU A 153 16.38 -1.88 20.91
N TYR A 154 17.45 -2.51 20.41
CA TYR A 154 17.51 -3.11 19.06
C TYR A 154 17.39 -4.64 19.07
N TRP A 155 16.86 -5.22 20.14
CA TRP A 155 16.69 -6.68 20.29
C TRP A 155 15.98 -7.35 19.09
N TYR A 156 15.09 -6.61 18.42
CA TYR A 156 14.26 -7.12 17.34
C TYR A 156 14.96 -7.16 15.96
N LYS A 157 16.07 -6.43 15.77
CA LYS A 157 16.72 -6.28 14.46
C LYS A 157 17.06 -7.61 13.76
N PRO A 158 17.58 -8.64 14.45
CA PRO A 158 17.87 -9.92 13.81
C PRO A 158 16.64 -10.60 13.21
N TYR A 159 15.46 -10.47 13.84
CA TYR A 159 14.23 -11.04 13.31
C TYR A 159 13.71 -10.26 12.10
N VAL A 160 13.84 -8.93 12.11
CA VAL A 160 13.51 -8.09 10.94
C VAL A 160 14.43 -8.41 9.76
N ALA A 161 15.73 -8.52 9.99
CA ALA A 161 16.68 -8.91 8.96
C ALA A 161 16.38 -10.31 8.36
N ASP A 162 15.84 -11.23 9.17
CA ASP A 162 15.38 -12.53 8.68
C ASP A 162 14.18 -12.40 7.73
N LEU A 163 13.20 -11.55 8.05
CA LEU A 163 12.08 -11.24 7.16
C LEU A 163 12.54 -10.68 5.81
N ASP A 164 13.45 -9.71 5.84
CA ASP A 164 13.98 -9.06 4.64
C ASP A 164 14.76 -10.06 3.78
N ARG A 165 15.60 -10.88 4.41
CA ARG A 165 16.40 -11.93 3.75
C ARG A 165 15.52 -13.01 3.11
N GLN A 166 14.41 -13.36 3.74
CA GLN A 166 13.44 -14.34 3.21
C GLN A 166 12.39 -13.69 2.28
N HIS A 167 12.48 -12.37 2.07
CA HIS A 167 11.55 -11.57 1.28
C HIS A 167 10.08 -11.65 1.74
N ILE A 168 9.80 -12.04 2.99
CA ILE A 168 8.44 -12.26 3.49
C ILE A 168 7.67 -10.94 3.58
N LEU A 169 8.28 -9.94 4.21
CA LEU A 169 7.73 -8.59 4.36
C LEU A 169 8.86 -7.61 4.62
N ARG A 170 8.95 -6.54 3.82
CA ARG A 170 10.05 -5.58 3.93
C ARG A 170 9.93 -4.66 5.13
N SER A 171 11.07 -4.38 5.76
CA SER A 171 11.28 -3.36 6.80
C SER A 171 10.66 -1.99 6.46
N SER A 172 10.64 -1.62 5.18
CA SER A 172 10.06 -0.36 4.71
C SER A 172 8.53 -0.27 4.88
N SER A 173 7.83 -1.38 5.09
CA SER A 173 6.36 -1.41 5.19
C SER A 173 5.81 -1.12 6.60
N TYR A 174 6.65 -1.02 7.63
CA TYR A 174 6.20 -0.87 9.02
C TYR A 174 7.15 -0.06 9.90
N ILE A 175 6.65 0.31 11.08
CA ILE A 175 7.45 0.89 12.16
C ILE A 175 7.51 -0.14 13.31
N PRO A 176 8.69 -0.59 13.75
CA PRO A 176 8.83 -1.72 14.68
C PRO A 176 8.04 -1.60 15.99
N TRP A 177 7.92 -0.40 16.54
CA TRP A 177 7.22 -0.15 17.81
C TRP A 177 5.76 0.24 17.65
N ALA A 178 5.24 0.36 16.42
CA ALA A 178 3.84 0.68 16.20
C ALA A 178 2.95 -0.56 16.46
N PRO A 179 1.75 -0.38 17.06
CA PRO A 179 0.75 -1.44 17.12
C PRO A 179 0.37 -1.96 15.73
N ILE A 180 0.07 -3.25 15.64
CA ILE A 180 -0.38 -3.87 14.39
C ILE A 180 -1.92 -3.92 14.32
N SER A 181 -2.49 -3.50 13.18
CA SER A 181 -3.91 -3.69 12.91
C SER A 181 -4.23 -5.13 12.53
N ARG A 182 -5.49 -5.53 12.67
CA ARG A 182 -5.92 -6.91 12.40
C ARG A 182 -5.71 -7.37 10.97
N GLU A 183 -5.97 -6.51 9.99
CA GLU A 183 -5.69 -6.85 8.58
C GLU A 183 -4.20 -7.04 8.31
N ARG A 184 -3.33 -6.27 8.99
CA ARG A 184 -1.87 -6.38 8.84
C ARG A 184 -1.32 -7.60 9.57
N ALA A 185 -1.89 -7.96 10.72
CA ALA A 185 -1.58 -9.20 11.40
C ALA A 185 -1.96 -10.42 10.54
N ALA A 186 -3.13 -10.38 9.91
CA ALA A 186 -3.55 -11.41 8.95
C ALA A 186 -2.59 -11.47 7.75
N ASP A 187 -2.21 -10.33 7.18
CA ASP A 187 -1.27 -10.28 6.05
C ASP A 187 0.11 -10.86 6.40
N LEU A 188 0.69 -10.48 7.54
CA LEU A 188 1.96 -11.01 8.03
C LEU A 188 1.93 -12.53 8.11
N ILE A 189 0.87 -13.10 8.72
CA ILE A 189 0.74 -14.54 8.87
C ILE A 189 0.46 -15.23 7.53
N ALA A 190 -0.39 -14.67 6.68
CA ALA A 190 -0.62 -15.22 5.33
C ALA A 190 0.68 -15.31 4.52
N ARG A 191 1.55 -14.29 4.61
CA ARG A 191 2.87 -14.27 3.97
C ARG A 191 3.78 -15.38 4.50
N PHE A 192 3.85 -15.58 5.82
CA PHE A 192 4.60 -16.69 6.41
C PHE A 192 4.10 -18.04 5.92
N VAL A 193 2.79 -18.28 5.98
CA VAL A 193 2.19 -19.54 5.53
C VAL A 193 2.49 -19.80 4.05
N ARG A 194 2.29 -18.81 3.18
CA ARG A 194 2.59 -18.92 1.74
C ARG A 194 4.07 -19.15 1.46
N HIS A 195 4.94 -18.50 2.22
CA HIS A 195 6.38 -18.71 2.10
C HIS A 195 6.77 -20.15 2.47
N THR A 196 6.29 -20.66 3.61
CA THR A 196 6.69 -21.96 4.12
C THR A 196 6.02 -23.14 3.42
N GLU A 197 4.74 -23.01 3.06
CA GLU A 197 3.95 -24.10 2.49
C GLU A 197 3.88 -24.02 0.96
N ASP A 198 3.59 -22.83 0.42
CA ASP A 198 3.34 -22.64 -1.02
C ASP A 198 4.63 -22.32 -1.80
N ARG A 199 5.76 -22.12 -1.11
CA ARG A 199 7.08 -21.74 -1.67
C ARG A 199 7.01 -20.51 -2.59
N ILE A 200 6.08 -19.60 -2.31
CA ILE A 200 5.91 -18.36 -3.06
C ILE A 200 7.00 -17.37 -2.66
N ILE A 201 7.72 -16.83 -3.65
CA ILE A 201 8.62 -15.69 -3.44
C ILE A 201 7.73 -14.48 -3.14
N ALA A 202 7.84 -13.97 -1.92
CA ALA A 202 6.91 -12.97 -1.44
C ALA A 202 7.08 -11.61 -2.14
N ASN A 203 5.92 -10.96 -2.29
CA ASN A 203 5.65 -9.67 -2.93
C ASN A 203 5.90 -9.52 -4.43
N HIS A 204 5.96 -10.61 -5.19
CA HIS A 204 5.65 -10.57 -6.62
C HIS A 204 4.13 -10.54 -6.85
N SER A 205 3.69 -9.91 -7.93
CA SER A 205 2.28 -9.92 -8.29
C SER A 205 1.78 -11.32 -8.72
N PRO A 206 0.47 -11.60 -8.61
CA PRO A 206 -0.11 -12.86 -9.08
C PRO A 206 0.10 -13.15 -10.57
N GLY A 207 0.41 -12.14 -11.39
CA GLY A 207 0.73 -12.28 -12.82
C GLY A 207 2.16 -12.78 -13.10
N CYS A 208 3.05 -12.77 -12.11
CA CYS A 208 4.42 -13.27 -12.28
C CYS A 208 4.46 -14.77 -12.61
N GLY A 209 5.32 -15.13 -13.56
CA GLY A 209 5.48 -16.48 -14.10
C GLY A 209 4.33 -16.95 -14.98
N LYS A 210 3.29 -16.14 -15.21
CA LYS A 210 2.14 -16.46 -16.06
C LYS A 210 2.29 -15.82 -17.43
N THR A 211 1.49 -16.30 -18.40
CA THR A 211 1.35 -15.64 -19.69
C THR A 211 0.77 -14.24 -19.46
N GLU A 212 1.48 -13.23 -19.96
CA GLU A 212 1.03 -11.84 -19.86
C GLU A 212 -0.34 -11.66 -20.52
N ARG A 213 -1.22 -10.92 -19.85
CA ARG A 213 -2.45 -10.42 -20.44
C ARG A 213 -2.33 -8.92 -20.66
N ASN A 214 -2.99 -8.43 -21.70
CA ASN A 214 -3.18 -6.98 -21.82
C ASN A 214 -4.10 -6.52 -20.69
N ALA A 215 -3.55 -5.72 -19.77
CA ALA A 215 -4.31 -5.15 -18.67
C ALA A 215 -5.48 -4.32 -19.22
N ALA A 216 -6.66 -4.50 -18.63
CA ALA A 216 -7.82 -3.70 -18.97
C ALA A 216 -7.57 -2.24 -18.57
N THR A 217 -7.71 -1.30 -19.50
CA THR A 217 -7.53 0.15 -19.26
C THR A 217 -8.83 0.87 -18.90
N THR A 218 -9.94 0.14 -18.90
CA THR A 218 -11.27 0.60 -18.51
C THR A 218 -11.80 -0.37 -17.46
N LEU A 219 -12.20 0.17 -16.30
CA LEU A 219 -12.51 -0.57 -15.09
C LEU A 219 -13.80 -0.04 -14.48
N THR A 220 -14.59 -0.93 -13.86
CA THR A 220 -15.78 -0.54 -13.09
C THR A 220 -15.40 -0.35 -11.63
N VAL A 221 -15.63 0.86 -11.09
CA VAL A 221 -15.34 1.21 -9.70
C VAL A 221 -16.59 1.80 -9.06
N GLY A 222 -17.13 1.13 -8.05
CA GLY A 222 -18.39 1.56 -7.41
C GLY A 222 -19.57 1.67 -8.39
N GLY A 223 -19.61 0.79 -9.40
CA GLY A 223 -20.63 0.81 -10.46
C GLY A 223 -20.41 1.86 -11.56
N VAL A 224 -19.33 2.63 -11.51
CA VAL A 224 -19.00 3.66 -12.50
C VAL A 224 -17.81 3.21 -13.34
N GLU A 225 -17.92 3.37 -14.66
CA GLU A 225 -16.80 3.13 -15.58
C GLU A 225 -15.74 4.22 -15.43
N ARG A 226 -14.49 3.81 -15.26
CA ARG A 226 -13.30 4.67 -15.09
C ARG A 226 -12.19 4.16 -15.99
N SER A 227 -11.30 5.03 -16.45
CA SER A 227 -10.22 4.65 -17.36
C SER A 227 -8.87 5.22 -16.96
N TYR A 228 -7.80 4.58 -17.43
CA TYR A 228 -6.43 5.01 -17.25
C TYR A 228 -5.61 4.70 -18.50
N LEU A 229 -4.49 5.40 -18.70
CA LEU A 229 -3.50 5.04 -19.72
C LEU A 229 -2.43 4.17 -19.07
N LEU A 230 -1.88 3.20 -19.81
CA LEU A 230 -0.79 2.36 -19.33
C LEU A 230 0.40 2.42 -20.28
N THR A 231 1.57 2.73 -19.72
CA THR A 231 2.88 2.54 -20.34
C THR A 231 3.48 1.24 -19.79
N LYS A 232 4.02 0.40 -20.68
CA LYS A 232 4.76 -0.81 -20.30
C LYS A 232 6.26 -0.54 -20.33
N PRO A 233 7.06 -1.26 -19.52
CA PRO A 233 8.51 -1.21 -19.63
C PRO A 233 8.99 -1.52 -21.04
N ALA A 234 10.08 -0.90 -21.48
CA ALA A 234 10.68 -1.15 -22.80
C ALA A 234 11.16 -2.60 -22.95
N ARG A 235 11.55 -3.25 -21.85
CA ARG A 235 11.93 -4.66 -21.77
C ARG A 235 11.18 -5.32 -20.62
N TYR A 236 10.05 -5.93 -20.93
CA TYR A 236 9.24 -6.66 -19.96
C TYR A 236 9.42 -8.17 -20.14
N GLU A 237 9.56 -8.87 -19.01
CA GLU A 237 9.57 -10.34 -18.94
C GLU A 237 8.62 -10.78 -17.83
N SER A 238 7.77 -11.77 -18.07
CA SER A 238 6.78 -12.22 -17.07
C SER A 238 7.41 -12.88 -15.85
N THR A 239 8.69 -13.20 -15.88
CA THR A 239 9.46 -13.79 -14.77
C THR A 239 10.26 -12.78 -13.97
N THR A 240 10.36 -11.53 -14.45
CA THR A 240 11.15 -10.48 -13.81
C THR A 240 10.23 -9.32 -13.43
N PRO A 241 9.96 -9.13 -12.12
CA PRO A 241 8.98 -8.14 -11.68
C PRO A 241 9.46 -6.73 -11.98
N ALA A 242 8.61 -5.95 -12.63
CA ALA A 242 8.89 -4.54 -12.91
C ALA A 242 8.21 -3.62 -11.87
N PRO A 243 8.82 -2.48 -11.50
CA PRO A 243 8.18 -1.51 -10.63
C PRO A 243 6.99 -0.80 -11.31
N LEU A 244 6.08 -0.23 -10.50
CA LEU A 244 4.87 0.45 -10.96
C LEU A 244 4.82 1.89 -10.45
N ILE A 245 4.61 2.85 -11.34
CA ILE A 245 4.26 4.23 -11.00
C ILE A 245 2.79 4.48 -11.34
N ILE A 246 2.03 5.07 -10.41
CA ILE A 246 0.70 5.63 -10.70
C ILE A 246 0.78 7.15 -10.65
N ALA A 247 0.59 7.80 -11.80
CA ALA A 247 0.81 9.22 -12.00
C ALA A 247 -0.53 9.98 -12.15
N PHE A 248 -0.86 10.80 -11.16
CA PHE A 248 -2.13 11.53 -11.07
C PHE A 248 -2.01 12.95 -11.62
N HIS A 249 -2.96 13.31 -12.49
CA HIS A 249 -3.02 14.65 -13.08
C HIS A 249 -3.63 15.71 -12.16
N GLY A 250 -3.32 16.97 -12.44
CA GLY A 250 -3.88 18.13 -11.74
C GLY A 250 -5.32 18.49 -12.18
N ARG A 251 -5.82 19.62 -11.65
CA ARG A 251 -7.20 20.08 -11.86
C ARG A 251 -7.54 20.45 -13.32
N THR A 252 -6.57 20.88 -14.10
CA THR A 252 -6.79 21.52 -15.42
C THR A 252 -6.25 20.73 -16.61
N ASN A 253 -5.59 19.59 -16.36
CA ASN A 253 -4.98 18.77 -17.39
C ASN A 253 -5.56 17.37 -17.32
N SER A 254 -5.83 16.74 -18.47
CA SER A 254 -6.19 15.32 -18.54
C SER A 254 -4.97 14.42 -18.30
N ASN A 255 -5.22 13.12 -18.12
CA ASN A 255 -4.18 12.11 -18.07
C ASN A 255 -3.33 12.05 -19.36
N GLU A 256 -3.91 12.28 -20.55
CA GLU A 256 -3.13 12.38 -21.79
C GLU A 256 -2.19 13.59 -21.81
N GLN A 257 -2.63 14.73 -21.27
CA GLN A 257 -1.82 15.95 -21.23
C GLN A 257 -0.66 15.79 -20.25
N VAL A 258 -0.91 15.27 -19.03
CA VAL A 258 0.17 15.09 -18.05
C VAL A 258 1.17 14.02 -18.47
N ARG A 259 0.73 12.94 -19.14
CA ARG A 259 1.63 11.92 -19.68
C ARG A 259 2.73 12.52 -20.56
N LYS A 260 2.40 13.56 -21.34
CA LYS A 260 3.36 14.26 -22.22
C LYS A 260 4.35 15.12 -21.44
N TYR A 261 3.90 15.91 -20.46
CA TYR A 261 4.79 16.88 -19.80
C TYR A 261 5.49 16.36 -18.55
N PHE A 262 4.94 15.34 -17.87
CA PHE A 262 5.62 14.69 -16.74
C PHE A 262 6.94 14.07 -17.18
N GLY A 263 7.04 13.55 -18.41
CA GLY A 263 8.28 12.95 -18.92
C GLY A 263 8.67 11.61 -18.29
N LEU A 264 7.77 10.98 -17.53
CA LEU A 264 8.02 9.70 -16.87
C LEU A 264 8.17 8.56 -17.89
N ASP A 265 7.36 8.50 -18.95
CA ASP A 265 7.50 7.51 -20.04
C ASP A 265 8.93 7.46 -20.64
N ARG A 266 9.63 8.60 -20.66
CA ARG A 266 11.02 8.69 -21.14
C ARG A 266 12.03 8.36 -20.06
N SER A 267 11.77 8.77 -18.83
CA SER A 267 12.76 8.73 -17.74
C SER A 267 12.71 7.41 -16.95
N ALA A 268 11.58 6.71 -16.99
CA ALA A 268 11.27 5.50 -16.22
C ALA A 268 10.99 4.31 -17.16
N ASP A 269 11.86 4.05 -18.13
CA ASP A 269 11.64 3.05 -19.19
C ASP A 269 11.61 1.59 -18.68
N GLY A 270 12.09 1.34 -17.46
CA GLY A 270 11.96 0.07 -16.74
C GLY A 270 10.65 -0.10 -15.96
N TYR A 271 9.75 0.88 -15.97
CA TYR A 271 8.55 0.91 -15.13
C TYR A 271 7.27 0.64 -15.93
N PHE A 272 6.30 0.00 -15.29
CA PHE A 272 4.90 0.22 -15.65
C PHE A 272 4.47 1.61 -15.16
N ILE A 273 3.74 2.35 -15.99
CA ILE A 273 3.25 3.69 -15.61
C ILE A 273 1.78 3.80 -15.94
N ALA A 274 0.95 3.88 -14.90
CA ALA A 274 -0.48 4.12 -15.03
C ALA A 274 -0.79 5.61 -14.88
N TYR A 275 -1.62 6.16 -15.77
CA TYR A 275 -2.12 7.54 -15.72
C TYR A 275 -3.64 7.54 -15.60
N PRO A 276 -4.19 7.52 -14.37
CA PRO A 276 -5.63 7.44 -14.15
C PRO A 276 -6.35 8.72 -14.55
N ALA A 277 -7.54 8.60 -15.15
CA ALA A 277 -8.41 9.74 -15.43
C ALA A 277 -9.28 10.08 -14.21
N ALA A 278 -9.14 11.29 -13.70
CA ALA A 278 -10.03 11.84 -12.68
C ALA A 278 -11.42 12.09 -13.27
N ILE A 279 -12.42 12.26 -12.40
CA ILE A 279 -13.76 12.64 -12.85
C ILE A 279 -13.73 14.10 -13.30
N SER A 280 -14.15 14.33 -14.54
CA SER A 280 -14.35 15.67 -15.10
C SER A 280 -15.67 16.26 -14.59
N ASN A 281 -15.61 17.50 -14.14
CA ASN A 281 -16.76 18.32 -13.88
C ASN A 281 -17.10 19.12 -15.14
N ALA A 282 -18.13 18.66 -15.86
CA ALA A 282 -18.56 19.25 -17.13
C ALA A 282 -18.96 20.74 -17.01
N ALA A 283 -19.36 21.20 -15.82
CA ALA A 283 -19.74 22.60 -15.60
C ALA A 283 -18.54 23.55 -15.52
N TYR A 284 -17.35 23.06 -15.17
CA TYR A 284 -16.18 23.90 -14.86
C TYR A 284 -14.90 23.49 -15.58
N THR A 285 -14.98 22.60 -16.58
CA THR A 285 -13.81 22.07 -17.32
C THR A 285 -12.65 21.71 -16.40
N SER A 286 -12.97 21.09 -15.26
CA SER A 286 -12.02 20.81 -14.19
C SER A 286 -12.13 19.38 -13.70
N PHE A 287 -11.03 18.87 -13.16
CA PHE A 287 -10.91 17.50 -12.69
C PHE A 287 -10.94 17.43 -11.17
N SER A 288 -11.50 16.34 -10.63
CA SER A 288 -11.57 16.12 -9.19
C SER A 288 -11.08 14.73 -8.78
N TRP A 289 -10.21 14.71 -7.78
CA TRP A 289 -9.85 13.53 -7.01
C TRP A 289 -10.53 13.61 -5.63
N SER A 290 -10.89 12.46 -5.07
CA SER A 290 -11.57 12.36 -3.79
C SER A 290 -11.24 11.06 -3.06
N ASP A 291 -11.33 11.12 -1.75
CA ASP A 291 -11.24 9.98 -0.83
C ASP A 291 -12.64 9.77 -0.24
N PRO A 292 -13.23 8.54 -0.27
CA PRO A 292 -12.62 7.25 -0.62
C PRO A 292 -12.75 6.81 -2.07
N ARG A 293 -13.57 7.48 -2.89
CA ARG A 293 -13.91 7.01 -4.25
C ARG A 293 -12.68 6.72 -5.12
N ASP A 294 -11.73 7.65 -5.18
CA ASP A 294 -10.59 7.51 -6.08
C ASP A 294 -9.45 6.67 -5.45
N ILE A 295 -9.46 6.47 -4.13
CA ILE A 295 -8.60 5.46 -3.47
C ILE A 295 -9.01 4.05 -3.94
N ALA A 296 -10.31 3.78 -4.03
CA ALA A 296 -10.80 2.53 -4.61
C ALA A 296 -10.38 2.39 -6.09
N PHE A 297 -10.35 3.48 -6.86
CA PHE A 297 -9.87 3.41 -8.24
C PHE A 297 -8.37 3.08 -8.32
N PHE A 298 -7.54 3.69 -7.47
CA PHE A 298 -6.13 3.31 -7.34
C PHE A 298 -5.98 1.81 -7.03
N ASP A 299 -6.72 1.29 -6.05
CA ASP A 299 -6.65 -0.12 -5.66
C ASP A 299 -7.00 -1.06 -6.83
N VAL A 300 -8.07 -0.77 -7.56
CA VAL A 300 -8.51 -1.61 -8.69
C VAL A 300 -7.53 -1.54 -9.87
N ILE A 301 -6.89 -0.39 -10.11
CA ILE A 301 -5.82 -0.29 -11.14
C ILE A 301 -4.64 -1.17 -10.75
N VAL A 302 -4.16 -1.07 -9.51
CA VAL A 302 -3.02 -1.91 -9.07
C VAL A 302 -3.39 -3.39 -9.12
N GLN A 303 -4.60 -3.74 -8.70
CA GLN A 303 -5.08 -5.13 -8.76
C GLN A 303 -5.10 -5.66 -10.20
N GLU A 304 -5.70 -4.93 -11.15
CA GLU A 304 -5.76 -5.35 -12.55
C GLU A 304 -4.36 -5.54 -13.14
N ILE A 305 -3.45 -4.57 -12.91
CA ILE A 305 -2.07 -4.67 -13.41
C ILE A 305 -1.36 -5.87 -12.76
N ALA A 306 -1.52 -6.07 -11.45
CA ALA A 306 -0.92 -7.17 -10.71
C ALA A 306 -1.43 -8.55 -11.16
N GLU A 307 -2.69 -8.67 -11.55
CA GLU A 307 -3.29 -9.90 -12.06
C GLU A 307 -2.95 -10.17 -13.54
N SER A 308 -2.63 -9.13 -14.30
CA SER A 308 -2.36 -9.21 -15.73
C SER A 308 -0.87 -9.30 -16.08
N THR A 309 0.01 -8.81 -15.19
CA THR A 309 1.45 -8.63 -15.45
C THR A 309 2.30 -8.94 -14.22
N CYS A 310 3.60 -9.13 -14.42
CA CYS A 310 4.57 -9.32 -13.35
C CYS A 310 5.10 -7.98 -12.85
N ILE A 311 4.61 -7.53 -11.69
CA ILE A 311 5.08 -6.31 -11.02
C ILE A 311 5.65 -6.63 -9.64
N ASP A 312 6.60 -5.80 -9.21
CA ASP A 312 7.14 -5.82 -7.86
C ASP A 312 6.19 -5.06 -6.93
N MET A 313 5.51 -5.79 -6.05
CA MET A 313 4.53 -5.22 -5.13
C MET A 313 5.19 -4.45 -3.96
N ASP A 314 6.51 -4.55 -3.77
CA ASP A 314 7.28 -3.67 -2.87
C ASP A 314 7.68 -2.35 -3.55
N ARG A 315 7.47 -2.21 -4.86
CA ARG A 315 7.89 -1.06 -5.66
C ARG A 315 6.71 -0.42 -6.40
N ILE A 316 5.65 -0.16 -5.64
CA ILE A 316 4.51 0.64 -6.08
C ILE A 316 4.71 2.09 -5.64
N PHE A 317 4.80 2.99 -6.60
CA PHE A 317 5.06 4.40 -6.41
C PHE A 317 3.88 5.24 -6.90
N VAL A 318 3.71 6.41 -6.32
CA VAL A 318 2.73 7.40 -6.78
C VAL A 318 3.41 8.72 -7.09
N ALA A 319 2.97 9.36 -8.17
CA ALA A 319 3.49 10.65 -8.59
C ALA A 319 2.37 11.61 -8.98
N GLY A 320 2.60 12.92 -8.85
CA GLY A 320 1.61 13.88 -9.26
C GLY A 320 2.04 15.33 -9.19
N HIS A 321 1.24 16.18 -9.81
CA HIS A 321 1.40 17.63 -9.84
C HIS A 321 0.11 18.32 -9.40
N SER A 322 0.20 19.39 -8.63
CA SER A 322 -0.97 20.20 -8.22
C SER A 322 -2.00 19.36 -7.44
N LEU A 323 -3.27 19.34 -7.87
CA LEU A 323 -4.30 18.45 -7.31
C LEU A 323 -3.91 16.96 -7.37
N GLY A 324 -3.14 16.54 -8.37
CA GLY A 324 -2.62 15.18 -8.48
C GLY A 324 -1.50 14.90 -7.47
N ALA A 325 -0.69 15.91 -7.13
CA ALA A 325 0.25 15.82 -6.02
C ALA A 325 -0.49 15.70 -4.68
N TRP A 326 -1.57 16.47 -4.50
CA TRP A 326 -2.42 16.33 -3.33
C TRP A 326 -2.95 14.90 -3.18
N PHE A 327 -3.48 14.35 -4.28
CA PHE A 327 -4.03 13.00 -4.25
C PHE A 327 -2.95 11.92 -4.09
N SER A 328 -1.78 12.07 -4.70
CA SER A 328 -0.63 11.17 -4.52
C SER A 328 -0.21 11.07 -3.04
N ASN A 329 -0.14 12.22 -2.36
CA ASN A 329 0.18 12.27 -0.94
C ASN A 329 -0.94 11.63 -0.07
N THR A 330 -2.20 11.84 -0.44
CA THR A 330 -3.35 11.17 0.19
C THR A 330 -3.24 9.64 0.04
N VAL A 331 -3.04 9.14 -1.18
CA VAL A 331 -2.86 7.70 -1.46
C VAL A 331 -1.71 7.12 -0.66
N ALA A 332 -0.52 7.74 -0.69
CA ALA A 332 0.64 7.25 0.06
C ALA A 332 0.44 7.30 1.60
N CYS A 333 -0.47 8.14 2.11
CA CYS A 333 -0.82 8.16 3.53
C CYS A 333 -1.80 7.03 3.89
N VAL A 334 -2.89 6.91 3.13
CA VAL A 334 -3.99 5.94 3.37
C VAL A 334 -3.58 4.51 2.99
N ARG A 335 -2.57 4.36 2.12
CA ARG A 335 -1.93 3.09 1.73
C ARG A 335 -0.47 3.03 2.18
N GLY A 336 -0.12 3.73 3.26
CA GLY A 336 1.19 3.62 3.90
C GLY A 336 1.49 2.16 4.29
N GLY A 337 2.72 1.72 4.07
CA GLY A 337 3.14 0.32 4.17
C GLY A 337 2.87 -0.53 2.93
N VAL A 338 2.06 -0.04 1.97
CA VAL A 338 1.84 -0.67 0.65
C VAL A 338 2.47 0.17 -0.46
N VAL A 339 2.22 1.48 -0.46
CA VAL A 339 2.86 2.41 -1.40
C VAL A 339 4.27 2.71 -0.89
N ARG A 340 5.27 2.29 -1.66
CA ARG A 340 6.68 2.41 -1.32
C ARG A 340 7.13 3.85 -1.19
N ALA A 341 6.69 4.70 -2.13
CA ALA A 341 6.96 6.13 -2.07
C ALA A 341 5.98 6.99 -2.86
N SER A 342 5.90 8.26 -2.46
CA SER A 342 5.30 9.34 -3.25
C SER A 342 6.36 10.31 -3.77
N ALA A 343 6.25 10.76 -5.01
CA ALA A 343 7.02 11.89 -5.52
C ALA A 343 6.12 12.97 -6.12
N THR A 344 6.15 14.17 -5.55
CA THR A 344 5.11 15.18 -5.81
C THR A 344 5.67 16.55 -6.13
N VAL A 345 4.96 17.29 -6.97
CA VAL A 345 5.26 18.69 -7.31
C VAL A 345 4.07 19.57 -6.94
N GLY A 346 4.30 20.63 -6.15
CA GLY A 346 3.29 21.68 -5.91
C GLY A 346 1.98 21.17 -5.32
N GLY A 347 2.03 20.26 -4.34
CA GLY A 347 0.84 19.76 -3.65
C GLY A 347 1.12 19.30 -2.22
N SER A 348 0.04 19.17 -1.43
CA SER A 348 0.09 18.85 0.01
C SER A 348 -0.74 17.57 0.31
N THR A 349 -1.31 17.40 1.49
CA THR A 349 -2.43 16.49 1.77
C THR A 349 -3.26 17.07 2.90
N THR A 350 -4.50 16.61 3.04
CA THR A 350 -5.29 16.84 4.25
C THR A 350 -5.21 15.66 5.23
N GLN A 351 -4.62 14.53 4.82
CA GLN A 351 -4.52 13.33 5.65
C GLN A 351 -3.37 13.39 6.64
N LYS A 352 -3.69 13.29 7.93
CA LYS A 352 -2.72 13.35 9.04
C LYS A 352 -2.38 11.99 9.64
N ASN A 353 -3.32 11.05 9.58
CA ASN A 353 -3.22 9.74 10.23
C ASN A 353 -2.91 8.67 9.19
N CYS A 354 -1.64 8.53 8.82
CA CYS A 354 -1.23 7.56 7.81
C CYS A 354 -1.30 6.13 8.35
N ALA A 355 -1.72 5.20 7.49
CA ALA A 355 -1.87 3.79 7.84
C ALA A 355 -0.52 3.07 8.07
N GLY A 356 0.57 3.65 7.57
CA GLY A 356 1.92 3.16 7.70
C GLY A 356 2.94 4.12 7.08
N PRO A 357 4.23 3.76 7.09
CA PRO A 357 5.29 4.57 6.51
C PRO A 357 5.26 4.54 4.97
N SER A 358 5.80 5.58 4.34
CA SER A 358 6.01 5.66 2.89
C SER A 358 7.06 6.72 2.60
N ALA A 359 8.09 6.40 1.81
CA ALA A 359 9.12 7.37 1.46
C ALA A 359 8.51 8.55 0.66
N ALA A 360 9.09 9.74 0.76
CA ALA A 360 8.52 10.91 0.13
C ALA A 360 9.58 11.82 -0.51
N LEU A 361 9.40 12.13 -1.78
CA LEU A 361 10.10 13.22 -2.48
C LEU A 361 9.10 14.35 -2.73
N ILE A 362 9.36 15.53 -2.16
CA ILE A 362 8.40 16.64 -2.17
C ILE A 362 9.07 17.86 -2.79
N LEU A 363 8.67 18.19 -4.01
CA LEU A 363 9.10 19.37 -4.75
C LEU A 363 8.04 20.46 -4.60
N ASN A 364 8.46 21.66 -4.22
CA ASN A 364 7.58 22.82 -4.19
C ASN A 364 8.39 24.10 -4.40
N ASN A 365 7.83 25.06 -5.13
CA ASN A 365 8.41 26.39 -5.22
C ASN A 365 7.90 27.24 -4.05
N PRO A 366 8.76 27.88 -3.24
CA PRO A 366 8.32 28.79 -2.16
C PRO A 366 7.47 29.98 -2.63
N LYS A 367 7.54 30.36 -3.92
CA LYS A 367 6.74 31.41 -4.55
C LYS A 367 5.42 30.90 -5.15
N ASP A 368 5.10 29.61 -5.01
CA ASP A 368 3.87 29.01 -5.48
C ASP A 368 2.66 29.50 -4.66
N ALA A 369 1.85 30.36 -5.27
CA ALA A 369 0.61 30.87 -4.67
C ALA A 369 -0.58 29.92 -4.86
N SER A 370 -0.50 28.95 -5.79
CA SER A 370 -1.58 27.97 -6.04
C SER A 370 -1.53 26.82 -5.03
N SER A 371 -0.33 26.45 -4.59
CA SER A 371 -0.07 25.58 -3.45
C SER A 371 0.87 26.28 -2.48
N SER A 372 0.28 27.13 -1.62
CA SER A 372 1.03 27.90 -0.61
C SER A 372 2.07 27.02 0.08
N HIS A 373 3.31 27.51 0.16
CA HIS A 373 4.47 26.79 0.71
C HIS A 373 4.23 26.14 2.07
N THR A 374 3.35 26.72 2.88
CA THR A 374 2.95 26.19 4.19
C THR A 374 2.29 24.81 4.10
N ALA A 375 1.54 24.54 3.04
CA ALA A 375 0.83 23.28 2.86
C ALA A 375 1.79 22.13 2.50
N PRO A 376 2.70 22.24 1.52
CA PRO A 376 3.71 21.20 1.29
C PRO A 376 4.68 21.01 2.48
N ALA A 377 4.99 22.06 3.25
CA ALA A 377 5.77 21.93 4.49
C ALA A 377 5.03 21.11 5.56
N ALA A 378 3.72 21.33 5.73
CA ALA A 378 2.90 20.50 6.62
C ALA A 378 2.85 19.03 6.15
N MET A 379 2.81 18.79 4.84
CA MET A 379 2.87 17.44 4.26
C MET A 379 4.20 16.75 4.56
N ARG A 380 5.32 17.45 4.47
CA ARG A 380 6.64 16.97 4.89
C ARG A 380 6.60 16.53 6.36
N ASP A 381 6.06 17.37 7.26
CA ASP A 381 6.03 17.05 8.69
C ASP A 381 5.17 15.82 9.00
N ILE A 382 4.04 15.67 8.31
CA ILE A 382 3.21 14.45 8.36
C ILE A 382 4.04 13.22 7.96
N ARG A 383 4.87 13.32 6.92
CA ARG A 383 5.74 12.21 6.48
C ARG A 383 6.87 11.92 7.46
N LEU A 384 7.50 12.94 8.02
CA LEU A 384 8.53 12.77 9.06
C LEU A 384 7.96 12.00 10.25
N GLN A 385 6.75 12.36 10.69
CA GLN A 385 6.08 11.64 11.76
C GLN A 385 5.72 10.20 11.38
N ALA A 386 5.10 9.98 10.20
CA ALA A 386 4.68 8.66 9.76
C ALA A 386 5.84 7.69 9.53
N ASN A 387 7.00 8.21 9.10
CA ASN A 387 8.20 7.43 8.84
C ASN A 387 9.16 7.38 10.05
N ALA A 388 8.78 8.01 11.15
CA ALA A 388 9.61 8.17 12.35
C ALA A 388 11.01 8.75 12.08
N CYS A 389 11.09 9.74 11.21
CA CYS A 389 12.31 10.46 10.91
C CYS A 389 12.73 11.39 12.06
N GLY A 390 14.02 11.68 12.12
CA GLY A 390 14.56 12.76 12.93
C GLY A 390 14.25 14.13 12.32
N GLY A 391 14.44 15.19 13.11
CA GLY A 391 14.25 16.57 12.65
C GLY A 391 15.43 17.17 11.89
N ARG A 392 16.58 16.47 11.85
CA ARG A 392 17.80 16.92 11.18
C ARG A 392 17.76 16.58 9.71
N SER A 393 18.34 17.44 8.87
CA SER A 393 18.43 17.22 7.43
C SER A 393 19.75 17.72 6.88
N ASN A 394 20.20 17.10 5.79
CA ASN A 394 21.40 17.49 5.04
C ASN A 394 21.03 17.80 3.59
N SER A 395 21.68 18.80 2.99
CA SER A 395 21.51 19.10 1.58
C SER A 395 22.06 17.97 0.70
N THR A 396 21.30 17.56 -0.31
CA THR A 396 21.67 16.48 -1.25
C THR A 396 21.69 16.92 -2.71
N ASP A 397 21.08 18.07 -3.03
CA ASP A 397 21.13 18.72 -4.33
C ASP A 397 20.97 20.24 -4.14
N PRO A 398 22.04 20.97 -3.82
CA PRO A 398 21.94 22.39 -3.46
C PRO A 398 21.69 23.34 -4.66
N GLU A 399 21.81 22.88 -5.91
CA GLU A 399 21.83 23.77 -7.09
C GLU A 399 20.68 23.58 -8.08
N ALA A 400 20.15 22.36 -8.28
CA ALA A 400 19.09 22.13 -9.26
C ALA A 400 17.68 22.22 -8.65
N LEU A 401 17.35 21.32 -7.72
CA LEU A 401 16.03 21.29 -7.07
C LEU A 401 16.08 21.71 -5.59
N SER A 402 17.26 22.08 -5.09
CA SER A 402 17.49 22.51 -3.70
C SER A 402 17.14 21.46 -2.65
N CYS A 403 17.33 20.17 -2.95
CA CYS A 403 16.86 19.07 -2.11
C CYS A 403 17.65 18.90 -0.81
N MET A 404 16.93 18.48 0.23
CA MET A 404 17.42 18.10 1.55
C MET A 404 16.84 16.74 1.94
N LEU A 405 17.68 15.85 2.46
CA LEU A 405 17.29 14.55 3.00
C LEU A 405 17.21 14.62 4.52
N TYR A 406 16.10 14.19 5.10
CA TYR A 406 15.93 14.04 6.55
C TYR A 406 16.55 12.74 7.07
N GLU A 407 17.17 12.83 8.26
CA GLU A 407 17.90 11.73 8.89
C GLU A 407 16.98 10.78 9.71
N ASP A 408 17.59 9.70 10.23
CA ASP A 408 17.01 8.75 11.19
C ASP A 408 15.80 7.90 10.70
N CYS A 409 15.50 7.92 9.39
CA CYS A 409 14.49 7.05 8.76
C CYS A 409 14.99 6.41 7.44
N PRO A 410 16.09 5.63 7.47
CA PRO A 410 16.74 5.13 6.26
C PRO A 410 15.84 4.24 5.38
N GLU A 411 14.91 3.49 5.97
CA GLU A 411 13.97 2.62 5.23
C GLU A 411 12.94 3.42 4.42
N ASN A 412 12.57 4.61 4.91
CA ASN A 412 11.52 5.44 4.35
C ASN A 412 11.95 6.91 4.32
N PRO A 413 12.94 7.25 3.47
CA PRO A 413 13.53 8.58 3.46
C PRO A 413 12.50 9.65 3.07
N VAL A 414 12.65 10.84 3.67
CA VAL A 414 11.88 12.04 3.32
C VAL A 414 12.85 13.07 2.74
N VAL A 415 12.61 13.43 1.48
CA VAL A 415 13.38 14.39 0.70
C VAL A 415 12.52 15.61 0.40
N TRP A 416 12.97 16.78 0.83
CA TRP A 416 12.30 18.05 0.67
C TRP A 416 13.08 18.97 -0.27
N CYS A 417 12.46 19.42 -1.36
CA CYS A 417 13.10 20.16 -2.45
C CYS A 417 12.37 21.50 -2.70
N PRO A 418 12.71 22.57 -1.95
CA PRO A 418 12.20 23.92 -2.17
C PRO A 418 12.87 24.59 -3.38
N HIS A 419 12.60 24.08 -4.59
CA HIS A 419 13.23 24.58 -5.82
C HIS A 419 12.85 26.04 -6.11
N THR A 420 13.72 26.75 -6.82
CA THR A 420 13.51 28.16 -7.18
C THR A 420 13.05 28.37 -8.62
N ILE A 421 12.88 27.29 -9.40
CA ILE A 421 12.43 27.33 -10.79
C ILE A 421 11.00 27.88 -10.85
N ASP A 422 10.86 29.12 -11.34
CA ASP A 422 9.61 29.88 -11.37
C ASP A 422 9.16 30.29 -12.77
N THR A 423 9.75 29.71 -13.82
CA THR A 423 9.38 29.95 -15.22
C THR A 423 9.09 28.66 -15.98
N GLU A 424 8.13 28.71 -16.90
CA GLU A 424 7.91 27.66 -17.90
C GLU A 424 9.03 27.59 -18.94
N ARG A 425 8.96 26.61 -19.84
CA ARG A 425 9.97 26.42 -20.90
C ARG A 425 10.06 27.58 -21.89
N ASP A 426 8.98 28.34 -22.05
CA ASP A 426 8.91 29.53 -22.90
C ASP A 426 9.33 30.82 -22.17
N GLY A 427 9.72 30.73 -20.89
CA GLY A 427 10.13 31.85 -20.05
C GLY A 427 8.98 32.54 -19.30
N THR A 428 7.74 32.09 -19.46
CA THR A 428 6.58 32.64 -18.75
C THR A 428 6.71 32.40 -17.24
N TYR A 429 6.55 33.44 -16.42
CA TYR A 429 6.58 33.33 -14.96
C TYR A 429 5.38 32.51 -14.45
N TYR A 430 5.67 31.34 -13.88
CA TYR A 430 4.69 30.42 -13.31
C TYR A 430 5.35 29.53 -12.24
N PRO A 431 5.37 29.95 -10.96
CA PRO A 431 5.99 29.17 -9.87
C PRO A 431 5.34 27.80 -9.58
N HIS A 432 4.12 27.57 -10.06
CA HIS A 432 3.41 26.29 -9.97
C HIS A 432 3.71 25.37 -11.18
N VAL A 433 4.94 25.45 -11.69
CA VAL A 433 5.39 24.70 -12.87
C VAL A 433 5.89 23.31 -12.49
N TRP A 434 5.82 22.37 -13.44
CA TRP A 434 6.58 21.13 -13.39
C TRP A 434 8.06 21.40 -13.71
N PRO A 435 8.99 21.35 -12.73
CA PRO A 435 10.35 21.80 -12.96
C PRO A 435 11.11 20.86 -13.93
N LYS A 436 12.03 21.42 -14.70
CA LYS A 436 12.96 20.64 -15.52
C LYS A 436 13.80 19.75 -14.58
N GLY A 437 13.98 18.47 -14.94
CA GLY A 437 14.69 17.51 -14.11
C GLY A 437 13.82 16.80 -13.06
N ALA A 438 12.54 17.18 -12.90
CA ALA A 438 11.66 16.54 -11.93
C ALA A 438 11.51 15.04 -12.18
N ALA A 439 11.28 14.63 -13.43
CA ALA A 439 11.07 13.23 -13.79
C ALA A 439 12.32 12.39 -13.47
N GLU A 440 13.49 12.89 -13.86
CA GLU A 440 14.78 12.25 -13.64
C GLU A 440 15.09 12.15 -12.14
N ALA A 441 14.78 13.18 -11.35
CA ALA A 441 14.91 13.15 -9.90
C ALA A 441 13.95 12.16 -9.24
N MET A 442 12.70 12.09 -9.71
CA MET A 442 11.70 11.12 -9.22
C MET A 442 12.15 9.68 -9.47
N VAL A 443 12.62 9.38 -10.68
CA VAL A 443 13.09 8.03 -11.03
C VAL A 443 14.34 7.67 -10.24
N LYS A 444 15.32 8.60 -10.15
CA LYS A 444 16.50 8.39 -9.31
C LYS A 444 16.13 8.10 -7.85
N PHE A 445 15.13 8.80 -7.33
CA PHE A 445 14.62 8.54 -5.98
C PHE A 445 13.96 7.16 -5.88
N PHE A 446 13.07 6.80 -6.80
CA PHE A 446 12.40 5.48 -6.80
C PHE A 446 13.37 4.31 -7.01
N ASP A 447 14.41 4.47 -7.83
CA ASP A 447 15.44 3.44 -8.07
C ASP A 447 16.32 3.19 -6.84
N GLY A 448 16.47 4.18 -5.97
CA GLY A 448 17.23 4.05 -4.73
C GLY A 448 16.49 3.37 -3.58
N LEU A 449 15.25 2.90 -3.79
CA LEU A 449 14.33 2.43 -2.75
C LEU A 449 14.02 0.93 -2.75
#